data_AF-A0A2V8AFB2-F1
#
_entry.id   AF-A0A2V8AFB2-F1
#
_cell.length_a   1.000
_cell.length_b   1.000
_cell.length_c   1.000
_cell.angle_alpha   90.00
_cell.angle_beta   90.00
_cell.angle_gamma   90.00
#
_symmetry.space_group_name_H-M   'P 1'
#
loop_
_entity.id
_entity.type
_entity.pdbx_description
1 polymer ?
#
loop_
_entity_poly.entity_id
_entity_poly.type
_entity_poly.pdbx_seq_one_letter_code
_entity_poly.pdbx_strand_id
1 'polypeptide(L)'
;MNGQLVQQWEFTGDWKPVPFSVDKDGPGWEPVYHGALTSNALYVPGFGGTLWKLDRATGAVIAHINPFATIDPNSYAVGPLSADKFGNIYYNVMQLDGSAKDPWLVDVPQSWLVKVTAADVPRAVAWSTLVPGAPAATDRCTFRYAIADLPWPVLNPDGSPAEPLTVACGSQRPPVNTAPAIGPDGTIYDISRASLNDYYGYLIAINRDLTPKWTSSMRSRFHDGCGTPFLPANGMPGGCRAGSGRVLDDSTSAPVVAPDGSIYYGAYTRYNYAQGHLMRWSSTGQYLDTAAPWGGFQFGWDTTPSIFPFTTATGAPTFAVITKENHYGDVGSYCNDAKICPPDRDATHPSYGEQYFMSSLTPDLSVNWRFQNTNPLSCTRNADGTLSCTSDHPRFFEWCVNAPAVDVSGTVFSNSEDGNLYEIDRNGNLVNTVFTQLAIGAAYTPLSIGPDGRIYTQNDGRMFVIGF
;
A
#
# COMPACT_ATOMS: atom_id res chain seq x y z
N MET A 1 32.37 9.48 16.76
CA MET A 1 31.93 10.79 16.25
C MET A 1 30.41 10.79 16.33
N ASN A 2 29.82 11.68 17.13
CA ASN A 2 28.38 11.70 17.42
C ASN A 2 27.64 12.30 16.22
N GLY A 3 27.58 11.56 15.10
CA GLY A 3 27.14 12.03 13.79
C GLY A 3 25.82 12.79 13.83
N GLN A 4 25.90 14.12 13.85
CA GLN A 4 24.74 14.97 13.66
C GLN A 4 24.52 15.14 12.16
N LEU A 5 23.25 15.03 11.75
CA LEU A 5 22.84 15.43 10.41
C LEU A 5 23.18 16.91 10.22
N VAL A 6 23.99 17.19 9.20
CA VAL A 6 24.29 18.56 8.78
C VAL A 6 23.61 18.79 7.44
N GLN A 7 22.72 19.77 7.39
CA GLN A 7 22.09 20.20 6.14
C GLN A 7 23.17 20.55 5.13
N GLN A 8 23.21 19.81 4.02
CA GLN A 8 24.14 20.06 2.92
C GLN A 8 23.57 21.09 1.93
N TRP A 9 22.29 20.94 1.61
CA TRP A 9 21.53 21.84 0.75
C TRP A 9 20.04 21.67 1.05
N GLU A 10 19.24 22.60 0.53
CA GLU A 10 17.78 22.60 0.64
C GLU A 10 17.20 23.01 -0.71
N PHE A 11 16.06 22.44 -1.05
CA PHE A 11 15.27 22.82 -2.22
C PHE A 11 13.82 23.07 -1.78
N THR A 12 13.29 24.24 -2.12
CA THR A 12 11.87 24.55 -1.90
C THR A 12 11.08 24.15 -3.15
N GLY A 13 10.32 23.07 -3.04
CA GLY A 13 9.41 22.62 -4.09
C GLY A 13 8.10 23.42 -4.13
N ASP A 14 7.38 23.29 -5.23
CA ASP A 14 6.03 23.83 -5.44
C ASP A 14 4.94 22.75 -5.46
N TRP A 15 5.32 21.50 -5.15
CA TRP A 15 4.39 20.37 -5.08
C TRP A 15 3.25 20.65 -4.12
N LYS A 16 2.07 20.16 -4.50
CA LYS A 16 0.89 20.16 -3.64
C LYS A 16 0.31 18.75 -3.59
N PRO A 17 -0.07 18.27 -2.39
CA PRO A 17 -0.82 17.04 -2.29
C PRO A 17 -2.19 17.18 -2.98
N VAL A 18 -2.78 16.04 -3.32
CA VAL A 18 -4.20 16.00 -3.67
C VAL A 18 -5.06 16.49 -2.50
N PRO A 19 -6.28 17.01 -2.75
CA PRO A 19 -7.18 17.47 -1.69
C PRO A 19 -7.52 16.35 -0.69
N PHE A 20 -7.48 16.68 0.61
CA PHE A 20 -7.89 15.78 1.68
C PHE A 20 -9.38 15.41 1.58
N SER A 21 -9.71 14.14 1.87
CA SER A 21 -11.08 13.62 1.89
C SER A 21 -11.51 13.29 3.32
N VAL A 22 -12.44 14.06 3.89
CA VAL A 22 -12.97 13.83 5.26
C VAL A 22 -13.72 12.49 5.36
N ASP A 23 -14.47 12.13 4.32
CA ASP A 23 -15.35 10.95 4.32
C ASP A 23 -14.65 9.68 3.80
N LYS A 24 -13.33 9.74 3.55
CA LYS A 24 -12.48 8.65 3.02
C LYS A 24 -12.92 8.06 1.66
N ASP A 25 -13.62 8.84 0.84
CA ASP A 25 -13.88 8.51 -0.57
C ASP A 25 -12.69 8.90 -1.49
N GLY A 26 -11.73 9.65 -0.94
CA GLY A 26 -10.35 9.82 -1.38
C GLY A 26 -9.36 9.62 -0.22
N PRO A 27 -8.13 10.17 -0.26
CA PRO A 27 -7.16 10.03 0.82
C PRO A 27 -7.60 10.84 2.05
N GLY A 28 -7.90 10.13 3.13
CA GLY A 28 -8.09 10.63 4.50
C GLY A 28 -6.79 10.64 5.32
N TRP A 29 -5.66 10.23 4.73
CA TRP A 29 -4.31 10.42 5.26
C TRP A 29 -3.47 11.34 4.37
N GLU A 30 -2.34 11.82 4.90
CA GLU A 30 -1.43 12.67 4.14
C GLU A 30 -0.89 11.92 2.91
N PRO A 31 -1.07 12.44 1.68
CA PRO A 31 -0.53 11.81 0.49
C PRO A 31 1.00 11.73 0.52
N VAL A 32 1.52 10.61 0.06
CA VAL A 32 2.94 10.28 0.07
C VAL A 32 3.71 11.18 -0.91
N TYR A 33 4.68 11.90 -0.38
CA TYR A 33 5.67 12.65 -1.15
C TYR A 33 6.99 11.87 -1.19
N HIS A 34 7.29 11.23 -2.33
CA HIS A 34 8.57 10.52 -2.52
C HIS A 34 9.27 10.96 -3.81
N GLY A 35 10.54 11.34 -3.68
CA GLY A 35 11.43 11.53 -4.82
C GLY A 35 12.02 10.22 -5.33
N ALA A 36 12.50 10.22 -6.58
CA ALA A 36 13.26 9.12 -7.15
C ALA A 36 14.72 9.51 -7.32
N LEU A 37 15.61 8.68 -6.79
CA LEU A 37 17.05 8.84 -6.94
C LEU A 37 17.55 8.02 -8.13
N THR A 38 18.29 8.65 -9.03
CA THR A 38 19.05 7.98 -10.09
C THR A 38 20.55 8.14 -9.84
N SER A 39 21.38 7.50 -10.66
CA SER A 39 22.83 7.76 -10.63
C SER A 39 23.15 9.24 -10.83
N ASN A 40 22.35 9.95 -11.64
CA ASN A 40 22.70 11.28 -12.16
C ASN A 40 22.00 12.43 -11.42
N ALA A 41 20.79 12.21 -10.92
CA ALA A 41 19.94 13.28 -10.37
C ALA A 41 18.95 12.75 -9.34
N LEU A 42 18.44 13.66 -8.51
CA LEU A 42 17.23 13.47 -7.71
C LEU A 42 16.05 14.07 -8.47
N TYR A 43 14.97 13.30 -8.62
CA TYR A 43 13.72 13.78 -9.19
C TYR A 43 12.69 13.89 -8.06
N VAL A 44 11.99 15.02 -7.99
CA VAL A 44 10.91 15.22 -7.02
C VAL A 44 9.64 15.71 -7.71
N PRO A 45 8.44 15.36 -7.20
CA PRO A 45 7.19 15.91 -7.69
C PRO A 45 7.17 17.45 -7.66
N GLY A 46 6.50 18.05 -8.63
CA GLY A 46 6.23 19.49 -8.70
C GLY A 46 4.75 19.79 -8.91
N PHE A 47 4.40 21.08 -8.92
CA PHE A 47 3.04 21.56 -9.14
C PHE A 47 2.47 21.09 -10.50
N GLY A 48 1.17 20.81 -10.56
CA GLY A 48 0.49 20.45 -11.82
C GLY A 48 0.89 19.10 -12.42
N GLY A 49 1.42 18.18 -11.61
CA GLY A 49 1.92 16.87 -12.10
C GLY A 49 3.25 16.96 -12.85
N THR A 50 4.01 18.04 -12.67
CA THR A 50 5.38 18.19 -13.21
C THR A 50 6.41 17.53 -12.31
N LEU A 51 7.68 17.47 -12.75
CA LEU A 51 8.82 17.06 -11.93
C LEU A 51 9.89 18.16 -11.87
N TRP A 52 10.56 18.27 -10.73
CA TRP A 52 11.84 18.96 -10.61
C TRP A 52 12.98 17.93 -10.65
N LYS A 53 13.98 18.20 -11.49
CA LYS A 53 15.25 17.46 -11.52
C LYS A 53 16.30 18.29 -10.82
N LEU A 54 16.93 17.70 -9.80
CA LEU A 54 17.88 18.35 -8.92
C LEU A 54 19.24 17.66 -8.99
N ASP A 55 20.30 18.47 -8.91
CA ASP A 55 21.64 17.97 -8.68
C ASP A 55 21.74 17.36 -7.27
N ARG A 56 22.23 16.12 -7.18
CA ARG A 56 22.25 15.37 -5.92
C ARG A 56 23.20 15.95 -4.87
N ALA A 57 24.27 16.62 -5.32
CA ALA A 57 25.32 17.10 -4.44
C ALA A 57 25.04 18.52 -3.92
N THR A 58 24.34 19.32 -4.71
CA THR A 58 24.14 20.76 -4.45
C THR A 58 22.69 21.17 -4.26
N GLY A 59 21.72 20.32 -4.62
CA GLY A 59 20.30 20.66 -4.63
C GLY A 59 19.90 21.64 -5.74
N ALA A 60 20.84 22.02 -6.62
CA ALA A 60 20.56 22.97 -7.69
C ALA A 60 19.55 22.41 -8.69
N VAL A 61 18.61 23.25 -9.12
CA VAL A 61 17.63 22.88 -10.15
C VAL A 61 18.35 22.68 -11.49
N ILE A 62 18.25 21.48 -12.03
CA ILE A 62 18.75 21.13 -13.37
C ILE A 62 17.66 21.34 -14.41
N ALA A 63 16.43 20.91 -14.12
CA ALA A 63 15.31 21.02 -15.05
C ALA A 63 13.95 21.05 -14.34
N HIS A 64 12.99 21.71 -14.98
CA HIS A 64 11.56 21.61 -14.69
C HIS A 64 10.89 20.86 -15.84
N ILE A 65 10.35 19.68 -15.56
CA ILE A 65 9.86 18.74 -16.58
C ILE A 65 8.34 18.74 -16.55
N ASN A 66 7.73 19.34 -17.56
CA ASN A 66 6.29 19.35 -17.75
C ASN A 66 5.88 18.33 -18.82
N PRO A 67 5.13 17.26 -18.47
CA PRO A 67 4.65 16.28 -19.45
C PRO A 67 3.43 16.74 -20.26
N PHE A 68 2.86 17.91 -19.96
CA PHE A 68 1.62 18.42 -20.55
C PHE A 68 1.83 19.70 -21.35
N ALA A 69 0.83 20.06 -22.16
CA ALA A 69 0.85 21.31 -22.94
C ALA A 69 0.86 22.56 -22.05
N THR A 70 0.17 22.50 -20.91
CA THR A 70 0.07 23.57 -19.91
C THR A 70 0.07 22.96 -18.51
N ILE A 71 0.53 23.71 -17.51
CA ILE A 71 0.47 23.30 -16.10
C ILE A 71 -0.92 23.65 -15.57
N ASP A 72 -1.70 22.63 -15.21
CA ASP A 72 -3.05 22.78 -14.66
C ASP A 72 -3.01 22.73 -13.12
N PRO A 73 -3.58 23.72 -12.40
CA PRO A 73 -3.62 23.72 -10.94
C PRO A 73 -4.40 22.56 -10.30
N ASN A 74 -5.25 21.88 -11.07
CA ASN A 74 -6.01 20.71 -10.62
C ASN A 74 -5.36 19.38 -11.03
N SER A 75 -4.14 19.40 -11.58
CA SER A 75 -3.34 18.20 -11.83
C SER A 75 -2.33 17.94 -10.72
N TYR A 76 -2.21 16.68 -10.31
CA TYR A 76 -1.41 16.26 -9.17
C TYR A 76 -0.59 15.04 -9.54
N ALA A 77 0.68 14.98 -9.12
CA ALA A 77 1.37 13.70 -9.02
C ALA A 77 0.79 12.95 -7.81
N VAL A 78 0.31 11.72 -8.02
CA VAL A 78 -0.56 11.01 -7.06
C VAL A 78 0.06 9.77 -6.43
N GLY A 79 1.37 9.80 -6.19
CA GLY A 79 2.08 8.71 -5.53
C GLY A 79 3.58 8.81 -5.74
N PRO A 80 4.34 7.84 -5.23
CA PRO A 80 5.79 7.82 -5.38
C PRO A 80 6.25 7.74 -6.84
N LEU A 81 7.40 8.36 -7.11
CA LEU A 81 8.11 8.21 -8.37
C LEU A 81 8.93 6.91 -8.35
N SER A 82 9.00 6.23 -9.50
CA SER A 82 9.85 5.05 -9.66
C SER A 82 10.89 5.26 -10.75
N ALA A 83 12.12 4.81 -10.52
CA ALA A 83 13.21 4.87 -11.49
C ALA A 83 13.55 3.47 -12.02
N ASP A 84 13.76 3.34 -13.34
CA ASP A 84 14.33 2.13 -13.92
C ASP A 84 15.86 2.15 -13.97
N LYS A 85 16.47 1.00 -14.28
CA LYS A 85 17.93 0.85 -14.41
C LYS A 85 18.58 1.72 -15.50
N PHE A 86 17.79 2.31 -16.39
CA PHE A 86 18.25 3.20 -17.44
C PHE A 86 18.11 4.68 -17.06
N GLY A 87 17.63 4.98 -15.85
CA GLY A 87 17.40 6.34 -15.37
C GLY A 87 16.10 6.98 -15.89
N ASN A 88 15.18 6.20 -16.46
CA ASN A 88 13.84 6.73 -16.76
C ASN A 88 12.99 6.76 -15.49
N ILE A 89 12.16 7.79 -15.36
CA ILE A 89 11.24 7.99 -14.25
C ILE A 89 9.82 7.67 -14.69
N TYR A 90 9.06 6.98 -13.85
CA TYR A 90 7.66 6.63 -14.05
C TYR A 90 6.83 7.09 -12.86
N TYR A 91 5.67 7.70 -13.12
CA TYR A 91 4.77 8.16 -12.06
C TYR A 91 3.36 8.41 -12.56
N ASN A 92 2.43 8.49 -11.62
CA ASN A 92 1.02 8.69 -11.87
C ASN A 92 0.60 10.15 -11.69
N VAL A 93 -0.23 10.64 -12.60
CA VAL A 93 -0.85 11.97 -12.53
C VAL A 93 -2.37 11.85 -12.62
N MET A 94 -3.09 12.59 -11.79
CA MET A 94 -4.53 12.76 -11.90
C MET A 94 -4.89 14.23 -12.01
N GLN A 95 -5.83 14.54 -12.90
CA GLN A 95 -6.52 15.83 -12.93
C GLN A 95 -7.86 15.65 -12.23
N LEU A 96 -8.11 16.41 -11.17
CA LEU A 96 -9.38 16.39 -10.43
C LEU A 96 -10.32 17.47 -10.95
N ASP A 97 -11.63 17.27 -10.77
CA ASP A 97 -12.62 18.31 -11.10
C ASP A 97 -12.60 19.41 -10.03
N GLY A 98 -11.86 20.49 -10.30
CA GLY A 98 -11.77 21.65 -9.41
C GLY A 98 -13.07 22.46 -9.28
N SER A 99 -14.12 22.13 -10.05
CA SER A 99 -15.45 22.75 -9.90
C SER A 99 -16.35 21.99 -8.92
N ALA A 100 -16.03 20.74 -8.60
CA ALA A 100 -16.77 19.94 -7.65
C ALA A 100 -16.52 20.43 -6.21
N LYS A 101 -17.57 20.38 -5.38
CA LYS A 101 -17.44 20.67 -3.95
C LYS A 101 -16.53 19.65 -3.25
N ASP A 102 -16.67 18.38 -3.64
CA ASP A 102 -15.80 17.29 -3.25
C ASP A 102 -15.35 16.56 -4.52
N PRO A 103 -14.06 16.65 -4.90
CA PRO A 103 -13.56 16.02 -6.11
C PRO A 103 -13.53 14.48 -6.05
N TRP A 104 -13.70 13.89 -4.87
CA TRP A 104 -13.69 12.44 -4.68
C TRP A 104 -15.06 11.77 -4.87
N LEU A 105 -16.14 12.57 -4.86
CA LEU A 105 -17.51 12.11 -5.09
C LEU A 105 -17.96 12.23 -6.55
N VAL A 106 -17.09 12.71 -7.43
CA VAL A 106 -17.31 12.82 -8.87
C VAL A 106 -16.27 12.00 -9.62
N ASP A 107 -16.53 11.73 -10.89
CA ASP A 107 -15.55 11.01 -11.70
C ASP A 107 -14.28 11.83 -11.89
N VAL A 108 -13.13 11.16 -11.97
CA VAL A 108 -11.84 11.78 -12.27
C VAL A 108 -11.77 12.05 -13.78
N PRO A 109 -11.76 13.31 -14.23
CA PRO A 109 -11.86 13.63 -15.66
C PRO A 109 -10.74 13.03 -16.50
N GLN A 110 -9.51 13.09 -15.99
CA GLN A 110 -8.32 12.65 -16.71
C GLN A 110 -7.26 12.12 -15.74
N SER A 111 -6.54 11.10 -16.16
CA SER A 111 -5.37 10.59 -15.46
C SER A 111 -4.39 9.97 -16.44
N TRP A 112 -3.10 9.99 -16.07
CA TRP A 112 -2.02 9.50 -16.91
C TRP A 112 -0.99 8.69 -16.12
N LEU A 113 -0.41 7.68 -16.79
CA LEU A 113 0.94 7.22 -16.47
C LEU A 113 1.91 8.10 -17.26
N VAL A 114 2.89 8.67 -16.58
CA VAL A 114 3.94 9.49 -17.18
C VAL A 114 5.26 8.75 -17.14
N LYS A 115 5.97 8.75 -18.27
CA LYS A 115 7.38 8.35 -18.38
C LYS A 115 8.22 9.56 -18.72
N VAL A 116 9.28 9.80 -17.97
CA VAL A 116 10.34 10.75 -18.30
C VAL A 116 11.60 9.97 -18.62
N THR A 117 12.13 10.16 -19.82
CA THR A 117 13.37 9.47 -20.20
C THR A 117 14.58 10.05 -19.47
N ALA A 118 15.69 9.33 -19.43
CA ALA A 118 16.95 9.85 -18.88
C ALA A 118 17.46 11.13 -19.59
N ALA A 119 16.97 11.41 -20.81
CA ALA A 119 17.22 12.64 -21.56
C ALA A 119 16.18 13.74 -21.27
N ASP A 120 15.41 13.60 -20.18
CA ASP A 120 14.38 14.52 -19.70
C ASP A 120 13.22 14.75 -20.70
N VAL A 121 13.00 13.81 -21.62
CA VAL A 121 11.84 13.84 -22.54
C VAL A 121 10.64 13.15 -21.87
N PRO A 122 9.55 13.88 -21.55
CA PRO A 122 8.36 13.32 -20.96
C PRO A 122 7.39 12.75 -22.01
N ARG A 123 6.62 11.74 -21.60
CA ARG A 123 5.45 11.23 -22.33
C ARG A 123 4.38 10.80 -21.34
N ALA A 124 3.20 11.40 -21.44
CA ALA A 124 2.00 11.00 -20.69
C ALA A 124 1.10 10.11 -21.56
N VAL A 125 0.57 9.03 -20.99
CA VAL A 125 -0.41 8.14 -21.63
C VAL A 125 -1.62 8.01 -20.74
N ALA A 126 -2.81 8.21 -21.30
CA ALA A 126 -4.06 8.20 -20.55
C ALA A 126 -4.37 6.80 -20.01
N TRP A 127 -4.78 6.72 -18.74
CA TRP A 127 -5.14 5.45 -18.11
C TRP A 127 -6.29 4.72 -18.81
N SER A 128 -7.22 5.45 -19.41
CA SER A 128 -8.30 4.88 -20.23
C SER A 128 -7.82 4.00 -21.39
N THR A 129 -6.56 4.14 -21.82
CA THR A 129 -5.94 3.32 -22.88
C THR A 129 -5.13 2.14 -22.35
N LEU A 130 -4.85 2.09 -21.04
CA LEU A 130 -3.95 1.14 -20.41
C LEU A 130 -4.67 0.00 -19.69
N VAL A 131 -5.99 0.08 -19.56
CA VAL A 131 -6.81 -0.89 -18.80
C VAL A 131 -7.86 -1.58 -19.70
N PRO A 132 -7.45 -2.30 -20.78
CA PRO A 132 -8.39 -3.01 -21.63
C PRO A 132 -9.24 -4.01 -20.83
N GLY A 133 -10.53 -4.09 -21.15
CA GLY A 133 -11.47 -5.02 -20.52
C GLY A 133 -12.06 -4.55 -19.18
N ALA A 134 -11.64 -3.40 -18.65
CA ALA A 134 -12.34 -2.74 -17.56
C ALA A 134 -13.65 -2.10 -18.03
N PRO A 135 -14.66 -1.95 -17.15
CA PRO A 135 -15.89 -1.22 -17.47
C PRO A 135 -15.62 0.21 -17.93
N ALA A 136 -16.48 0.71 -18.81
CA ALA A 136 -16.50 2.12 -19.17
C ALA A 136 -17.04 2.97 -18.01
N ALA A 137 -16.74 4.28 -18.03
CA ALA A 137 -17.13 5.18 -16.94
C ALA A 137 -18.64 5.21 -16.66
N THR A 138 -19.45 5.10 -17.72
CA THR A 138 -20.92 5.13 -17.65
C THR A 138 -21.56 3.77 -17.37
N ASP A 139 -20.77 2.69 -17.33
CA ASP A 139 -21.30 1.36 -17.06
C ASP A 139 -21.85 1.26 -15.62
N ARG A 140 -22.77 0.32 -15.43
CA ARG A 140 -23.43 0.07 -14.14
C ARG A 140 -22.70 -1.02 -13.37
N CYS A 141 -21.81 -0.60 -12.50
CA CYS A 141 -21.03 -1.48 -11.64
C CYS A 141 -21.82 -1.84 -10.38
N THR A 142 -21.93 -3.14 -10.07
CA THR A 142 -22.41 -3.62 -8.77
C THR A 142 -21.55 -3.06 -7.64
N PHE A 143 -22.15 -2.52 -6.59
CA PHE A 143 -21.46 -1.95 -5.44
C PHE A 143 -21.63 -2.84 -4.21
N ARG A 144 -22.30 -2.33 -3.17
CA ARG A 144 -22.54 -3.01 -1.89
C ARG A 144 -23.92 -2.64 -1.34
N TYR A 145 -24.37 -3.36 -0.31
CA TYR A 145 -25.48 -2.90 0.54
C TYR A 145 -25.02 -1.70 1.39
N ALA A 146 -25.95 -0.83 1.78
CA ALA A 146 -25.62 0.32 2.62
C ALA A 146 -25.49 -0.09 4.09
N ILE A 147 -24.63 0.59 4.85
CA ILE A 147 -24.42 0.29 6.29
C ILE A 147 -25.72 0.45 7.08
N ALA A 148 -26.62 1.33 6.63
CA ALA A 148 -27.95 1.51 7.22
C ALA A 148 -28.87 0.27 7.07
N ASP A 149 -28.56 -0.65 6.15
CA ASP A 149 -29.38 -1.83 5.85
C ASP A 149 -28.89 -3.10 6.57
N LEU A 150 -28.07 -2.97 7.62
CA LEU A 150 -27.60 -4.12 8.39
C LEU A 150 -28.77 -4.82 9.13
N PRO A 151 -28.74 -6.17 9.29
CA PRO A 151 -27.69 -7.08 8.81
C PRO A 151 -27.83 -7.39 7.31
N TRP A 152 -26.71 -7.64 6.65
CA TRP A 152 -26.67 -8.09 5.27
C TRP A 152 -26.67 -9.62 5.15
N PRO A 153 -27.13 -10.20 4.01
CA PRO A 153 -27.70 -9.52 2.85
C PRO A 153 -29.11 -8.98 3.13
N VAL A 154 -29.47 -7.90 2.44
CA VAL A 154 -30.87 -7.43 2.39
C VAL A 154 -31.70 -8.50 1.69
N LEU A 155 -32.88 -8.84 2.22
CA LEU A 155 -33.76 -9.87 1.67
C LEU A 155 -34.98 -9.27 0.96
N ASN A 156 -35.39 -9.89 -0.14
CA ASN A 156 -36.65 -9.64 -0.82
C ASN A 156 -37.85 -10.18 0.02
N PRO A 157 -39.11 -9.79 -0.31
CA PRO A 157 -40.29 -10.31 0.37
C PRO A 157 -40.46 -11.83 0.36
N ASP A 158 -39.83 -12.51 -0.61
CA ASP A 158 -39.82 -13.98 -0.74
C ASP A 158 -38.68 -14.65 0.05
N GLY A 159 -37.85 -13.87 0.76
CA GLY A 159 -36.72 -14.35 1.55
C GLY A 159 -35.42 -14.57 0.76
N SER A 160 -35.40 -14.31 -0.55
CA SER A 160 -34.18 -14.38 -1.36
C SER A 160 -33.27 -13.15 -1.14
N PRO A 161 -31.93 -13.26 -1.27
CA PRO A 161 -31.04 -12.08 -1.24
C PRO A 161 -31.39 -11.08 -2.34
N ALA A 162 -31.67 -9.83 -1.96
CA ALA A 162 -31.86 -8.71 -2.90
C ALA A 162 -30.54 -8.38 -3.59
N GLU A 163 -30.55 -7.95 -4.85
CA GLU A 163 -29.30 -7.49 -5.49
C GLU A 163 -28.78 -6.22 -4.79
N PRO A 164 -27.46 -6.10 -4.56
CA PRO A 164 -26.88 -4.87 -4.04
C PRO A 164 -27.02 -3.74 -5.06
N LEU A 165 -26.91 -2.50 -4.57
CA LEU A 165 -26.97 -1.31 -5.41
C LEU A 165 -25.96 -1.38 -6.55
N THR A 166 -26.34 -0.84 -7.71
CA THR A 166 -25.36 -0.49 -8.74
C THR A 166 -25.03 0.98 -8.63
N VAL A 167 -23.84 1.37 -9.07
CA VAL A 167 -23.39 2.75 -9.25
C VAL A 167 -22.72 2.91 -10.61
N ALA A 168 -22.48 4.14 -11.06
CA ALA A 168 -21.65 4.33 -12.24
C ALA A 168 -20.24 3.88 -11.86
N CYS A 169 -19.53 3.18 -12.74
CA CYS A 169 -18.17 2.74 -12.42
C CYS A 169 -17.23 3.95 -12.23
N GLY A 170 -17.41 4.98 -13.06
CA GLY A 170 -16.42 6.04 -13.22
C GLY A 170 -15.22 5.57 -14.04
N SER A 171 -14.43 6.53 -14.51
CA SER A 171 -13.23 6.33 -15.29
C SER A 171 -12.22 5.47 -14.54
N GLN A 172 -11.40 4.72 -15.29
CA GLN A 172 -10.26 4.02 -14.71
C GLN A 172 -9.14 5.02 -14.42
N ARG A 173 -8.58 4.94 -13.22
CA ARG A 173 -7.54 5.83 -12.72
C ARG A 173 -6.56 5.08 -11.81
N PRO A 174 -5.33 5.60 -11.60
CA PRO A 174 -4.48 5.10 -10.54
C PRO A 174 -5.09 5.44 -9.17
N PRO A 175 -4.84 4.65 -8.12
CA PRO A 175 -5.06 5.10 -6.76
C PRO A 175 -4.04 6.15 -6.35
N VAL A 176 -4.36 6.90 -5.30
CA VAL A 176 -3.36 7.74 -4.62
C VAL A 176 -2.36 6.83 -3.87
N ASN A 177 -1.10 7.28 -3.74
CA ASN A 177 -0.04 6.64 -2.94
C ASN A 177 0.57 5.35 -3.49
N THR A 178 0.18 4.89 -4.68
CA THR A 178 0.79 3.72 -5.33
C THR A 178 1.90 4.11 -6.30
N ALA A 179 3.06 3.47 -6.17
CA ALA A 179 4.20 3.62 -7.07
C ALA A 179 4.10 2.62 -8.25
N PRO A 180 4.46 3.01 -9.49
CA PRO A 180 4.63 2.04 -10.57
C PRO A 180 5.83 1.11 -10.29
N ALA A 181 5.68 -0.19 -10.49
CA ALA A 181 6.80 -1.14 -10.37
C ALA A 181 7.40 -1.46 -11.74
N ILE A 182 8.72 -1.58 -11.83
CA ILE A 182 9.40 -1.88 -13.09
C ILE A 182 10.07 -3.25 -13.00
N GLY A 183 9.61 -4.18 -13.84
CA GLY A 183 10.21 -5.50 -13.97
C GLY A 183 11.59 -5.45 -14.64
N PRO A 184 12.42 -6.50 -14.49
CA PRO A 184 13.77 -6.55 -15.10
C PRO A 184 13.79 -6.42 -16.63
N ASP A 185 12.70 -6.83 -17.29
CA ASP A 185 12.44 -6.73 -18.73
C ASP A 185 11.95 -5.34 -19.17
N GLY A 186 11.70 -4.42 -18.22
CA GLY A 186 11.15 -3.10 -18.46
C GLY A 186 9.63 -3.06 -18.58
N THR A 187 8.93 -4.16 -18.30
CA THR A 187 7.47 -4.14 -18.09
C THR A 187 7.15 -3.29 -16.86
N ILE A 188 6.16 -2.42 -16.99
CA ILE A 188 5.68 -1.58 -15.89
C ILE A 188 4.42 -2.25 -15.34
N TYR A 189 4.34 -2.40 -14.02
CA TYR A 189 3.17 -2.90 -13.31
C TYR A 189 2.61 -1.81 -12.44
N ASP A 190 1.30 -1.66 -12.46
CA ASP A 190 0.61 -0.61 -11.70
C ASP A 190 -0.83 -1.04 -11.38
N ILE A 191 -1.52 -0.24 -10.59
CA ILE A 191 -2.86 -0.53 -10.08
C ILE A 191 -3.87 0.45 -10.68
N SER A 192 -4.96 -0.08 -11.22
CA SER A 192 -6.11 0.71 -11.63
C SER A 192 -7.26 0.52 -10.66
N ARG A 193 -8.07 1.55 -10.45
CA ARG A 193 -9.42 1.44 -9.89
C ARG A 193 -10.41 2.29 -10.66
N ALA A 194 -11.68 1.90 -10.61
CA ALA A 194 -12.77 2.77 -11.06
C ALA A 194 -12.97 3.92 -10.06
N SER A 195 -13.13 5.15 -10.57
CA SER A 195 -13.20 6.36 -9.72
C SER A 195 -14.33 6.29 -8.69
N LEU A 196 -15.49 5.77 -9.07
CA LEU A 196 -16.71 5.78 -8.25
C LEU A 196 -17.03 4.41 -7.63
N ASN A 197 -16.16 3.42 -7.82
CA ASN A 197 -16.35 2.08 -7.23
C ASN A 197 -14.99 1.37 -7.03
N ASP A 198 -14.49 1.44 -5.81
CA ASP A 198 -13.21 0.86 -5.39
C ASP A 198 -13.15 -0.68 -5.40
N TYR A 199 -14.29 -1.37 -5.58
CA TYR A 199 -14.33 -2.82 -5.78
C TYR A 199 -13.90 -3.22 -7.20
N TYR A 200 -13.77 -2.27 -8.14
CA TYR A 200 -13.30 -2.52 -9.50
C TYR A 200 -11.81 -2.17 -9.62
N GLY A 201 -11.00 -2.91 -8.87
CA GLY A 201 -9.54 -2.86 -8.90
C GLY A 201 -8.91 -3.82 -9.92
N TYR A 202 -7.78 -3.42 -10.48
CA TYR A 202 -7.01 -4.21 -11.45
C TYR A 202 -5.51 -4.08 -11.20
N LEU A 203 -4.79 -5.20 -11.27
CA LEU A 203 -3.36 -5.17 -11.57
C LEU A 203 -3.21 -5.07 -13.08
N ILE A 204 -2.39 -4.15 -13.56
CA ILE A 204 -2.11 -3.99 -14.98
C ILE A 204 -0.63 -4.14 -15.28
N ALA A 205 -0.33 -4.65 -16.47
CA ALA A 205 1.00 -4.66 -17.03
C ALA A 205 1.04 -3.82 -18.31
N ILE A 206 2.10 -3.06 -18.47
CA ILE A 206 2.30 -2.08 -19.53
C ILE A 206 3.68 -2.33 -20.15
N ASN A 207 3.75 -2.33 -21.47
CA ASN A 207 5.01 -2.46 -22.18
C ASN A 207 5.88 -1.21 -21.99
N ARG A 208 7.19 -1.34 -22.22
CA ARG A 208 8.17 -0.24 -22.08
C ARG A 208 7.85 0.99 -22.95
N ASP A 209 7.09 0.81 -24.02
CA ASP A 209 6.63 1.84 -24.96
C ASP A 209 5.29 2.48 -24.57
N LEU A 210 4.78 2.16 -23.37
CA LEU A 210 3.52 2.63 -22.79
C LEU A 210 2.27 2.14 -23.54
N THR A 211 2.33 0.93 -24.11
CA THR A 211 1.14 0.22 -24.62
C THR A 211 0.65 -0.83 -23.60
N PRO A 212 -0.66 -1.12 -23.53
CA PRO A 212 -1.17 -2.14 -22.63
C PRO A 212 -0.58 -3.52 -22.97
N LYS A 213 -0.18 -4.28 -21.95
CA LYS A 213 0.31 -5.67 -22.08
C LYS A 213 -0.76 -6.66 -21.65
N TRP A 214 -1.29 -6.52 -20.44
CA TRP A 214 -2.42 -7.29 -19.93
C TRP A 214 -3.06 -6.60 -18.72
N THR A 215 -4.28 -7.01 -18.37
CA THR A 215 -5.02 -6.56 -17.19
C THR A 215 -5.57 -7.76 -16.42
N SER A 216 -5.57 -7.67 -15.10
CA SER A 216 -6.09 -8.73 -14.22
C SER A 216 -6.99 -8.13 -13.15
N SER A 217 -8.27 -8.51 -13.17
CA SER A 217 -9.24 -8.02 -12.18
C SER A 217 -8.99 -8.64 -10.81
N MET A 218 -9.12 -7.80 -9.77
CA MET A 218 -9.07 -8.20 -8.36
C MET A 218 -10.43 -8.66 -7.83
N ARG A 219 -11.46 -8.69 -8.67
CA ARG A 219 -12.82 -9.11 -8.30
C ARG A 219 -12.94 -10.62 -8.18
N SER A 220 -13.75 -11.05 -7.23
CA SER A 220 -14.13 -12.45 -7.01
C SER A 220 -12.90 -13.36 -6.89
N ARG A 221 -11.97 -12.98 -6.01
CA ARG A 221 -10.71 -13.69 -5.76
C ARG A 221 -10.68 -14.34 -4.39
N PHE A 222 -11.34 -13.74 -3.42
CA PHE A 222 -11.26 -14.19 -2.05
C PHE A 222 -12.40 -15.12 -1.68
N HIS A 223 -12.06 -16.12 -0.89
CA HIS A 223 -13.01 -17.08 -0.31
C HIS A 223 -13.43 -16.65 1.10
N ASP A 224 -13.12 -15.40 1.45
CA ASP A 224 -13.29 -14.74 2.72
C ASP A 224 -14.77 -14.36 2.94
N GLY A 225 -15.58 -15.40 3.10
CA GLY A 225 -16.92 -15.30 3.67
C GLY A 225 -18.00 -16.15 3.02
N CYS A 226 -17.70 -16.87 1.94
CA CYS A 226 -18.59 -17.88 1.36
C CYS A 226 -18.18 -19.27 1.84
N GLY A 227 -19.06 -20.00 2.53
CA GLY A 227 -18.76 -21.38 2.93
C GLY A 227 -17.59 -21.51 3.92
N THR A 228 -17.16 -20.40 4.52
CA THR A 228 -16.22 -20.42 5.65
C THR A 228 -16.93 -20.99 6.88
N PRO A 229 -16.24 -21.65 7.82
CA PRO A 229 -16.84 -22.12 9.07
C PRO A 229 -17.50 -21.03 9.93
N PHE A 230 -17.20 -19.76 9.62
CA PHE A 230 -17.50 -18.58 10.43
C PHE A 230 -18.64 -17.71 9.85
N LEU A 231 -19.17 -18.04 8.67
CA LEU A 231 -20.34 -17.38 8.08
C LEU A 231 -21.40 -18.40 7.64
N PRO A 232 -22.70 -18.05 7.66
CA PRO A 232 -23.78 -18.94 7.22
C PRO A 232 -23.60 -19.43 5.77
N ALA A 233 -24.15 -20.62 5.47
CA ALA A 233 -24.07 -21.22 4.14
C ALA A 233 -24.74 -20.34 3.06
N ASN A 234 -24.23 -20.41 1.82
CA ASN A 234 -24.82 -19.71 0.67
C ASN A 234 -26.32 -20.04 0.53
N GLY A 235 -27.16 -19.00 0.52
CA GLY A 235 -28.62 -19.15 0.43
C GLY A 235 -29.35 -19.25 1.78
N MET A 236 -28.64 -19.24 2.92
CA MET A 236 -29.22 -18.91 4.22
C MET A 236 -29.12 -17.39 4.48
N PRO A 237 -29.96 -16.81 5.36
CA PRO A 237 -29.74 -15.45 5.85
C PRO A 237 -28.29 -15.29 6.34
N GLY A 238 -27.52 -14.38 5.71
CA GLY A 238 -26.11 -14.12 6.01
C GLY A 238 -25.06 -14.78 5.08
N GLY A 239 -25.44 -15.52 4.02
CA GLY A 239 -24.49 -16.11 3.05
C GLY A 239 -23.88 -15.08 2.06
N CYS A 240 -22.70 -15.37 1.50
CA CYS A 240 -21.84 -14.37 0.81
C CYS A 240 -21.63 -14.63 -0.71
N ARG A 241 -20.99 -13.66 -1.40
CA ARG A 241 -20.37 -13.78 -2.74
C ARG A 241 -18.84 -13.73 -2.59
N ALA A 242 -18.07 -14.37 -3.49
CA ALA A 242 -16.61 -14.32 -3.42
C ALA A 242 -16.08 -12.89 -3.35
N GLY A 243 -15.18 -12.63 -2.41
CA GLY A 243 -14.67 -11.30 -2.07
C GLY A 243 -13.82 -10.70 -3.19
N SER A 244 -13.68 -9.37 -3.15
CA SER A 244 -12.90 -8.60 -4.13
C SER A 244 -11.86 -7.76 -3.42
N GLY A 245 -10.64 -7.72 -3.96
CA GLY A 245 -9.61 -6.78 -3.55
C GLY A 245 -10.03 -5.36 -3.90
N ARG A 246 -10.21 -4.54 -2.87
CA ARG A 246 -10.49 -3.11 -3.00
C ARG A 246 -9.19 -2.34 -3.04
N VAL A 247 -9.18 -1.29 -3.84
CA VAL A 247 -8.06 -0.36 -3.93
C VAL A 247 -8.50 0.95 -3.31
N LEU A 248 -7.95 1.26 -2.12
CA LEU A 248 -8.26 2.50 -1.40
C LEU A 248 -7.20 3.56 -1.70
N ASP A 249 -7.58 4.83 -1.75
CA ASP A 249 -6.62 5.94 -1.91
C ASP A 249 -5.79 6.20 -0.64
N ASP A 250 -6.25 5.69 0.50
CA ASP A 250 -5.48 5.64 1.76
C ASP A 250 -4.39 4.55 1.74
N SER A 251 -4.46 3.57 0.83
CA SER A 251 -3.49 2.49 0.75
C SER A 251 -2.14 3.01 0.26
N THR A 252 -1.09 2.73 1.04
CA THR A 252 0.30 2.94 0.59
C THR A 252 0.91 1.68 -0.03
N SER A 253 0.09 0.70 -0.44
CA SER A 253 0.57 -0.49 -1.12
C SER A 253 0.91 -0.18 -2.58
N ALA A 254 2.05 -0.69 -3.02
CA ALA A 254 2.47 -0.68 -4.41
C ALA A 254 2.76 -2.11 -4.89
N PRO A 255 2.57 -2.40 -6.19
CA PRO A 255 2.95 -3.70 -6.72
C PRO A 255 4.45 -3.91 -6.56
N VAL A 256 4.88 -5.15 -6.34
CA VAL A 256 6.31 -5.52 -6.37
C VAL A 256 6.52 -6.71 -7.29
N VAL A 257 7.62 -6.67 -8.05
CA VAL A 257 8.00 -7.74 -8.98
C VAL A 257 9.07 -8.60 -8.34
N ALA A 258 8.81 -9.89 -8.18
CA ALA A 258 9.74 -10.84 -7.61
C ALA A 258 10.70 -11.43 -8.67
N PRO A 259 11.81 -12.08 -8.25
CA PRO A 259 12.79 -12.68 -9.16
C PRO A 259 12.23 -13.72 -10.14
N ASP A 260 11.16 -14.43 -9.78
CA ASP A 260 10.48 -15.39 -10.67
C ASP A 260 9.50 -14.72 -11.66
N GLY A 261 9.39 -13.39 -11.61
CA GLY A 261 8.47 -12.60 -12.41
C GLY A 261 7.05 -12.56 -11.86
N SER A 262 6.76 -13.18 -10.71
CA SER A 262 5.48 -13.01 -10.03
C SER A 262 5.34 -11.61 -9.44
N ILE A 263 4.09 -11.17 -9.29
CA ILE A 263 3.75 -9.83 -8.83
C ILE A 263 2.93 -9.95 -7.56
N TYR A 264 3.25 -9.14 -6.56
CA TYR A 264 2.54 -9.07 -5.29
C TYR A 264 1.96 -7.68 -5.08
N TYR A 265 0.75 -7.61 -4.54
CA TYR A 265 0.10 -6.35 -4.19
C TYR A 265 -0.87 -6.55 -3.03
N GLY A 266 -0.89 -5.59 -2.12
CA GLY A 266 -1.81 -5.57 -1.00
C GLY A 266 -3.13 -4.90 -1.33
N ALA A 267 -4.22 -5.66 -1.34
CA ALA A 267 -5.56 -5.13 -1.56
C ALA A 267 -6.38 -5.08 -0.27
N TYR A 268 -7.19 -4.04 -0.09
CA TYR A 268 -8.08 -3.93 1.07
C TYR A 268 -9.28 -4.87 0.93
N THR A 269 -9.68 -5.44 2.05
CA THR A 269 -10.96 -6.11 2.22
C THR A 269 -11.51 -5.73 3.57
N ARG A 270 -12.82 -5.52 3.64
CA ARG A 270 -13.46 -5.24 4.92
C ARG A 270 -13.53 -6.49 5.80
N TYR A 271 -13.75 -7.64 5.18
CA TYR A 271 -13.69 -8.93 5.83
C TYR A 271 -12.27 -9.51 5.73
N ASN A 272 -11.77 -10.24 6.72
CA ASN A 272 -12.26 -10.42 8.09
C ASN A 272 -11.55 -9.40 9.00
N TYR A 273 -12.27 -8.43 9.56
CA TYR A 273 -11.69 -7.44 10.49
C TYR A 273 -10.73 -6.43 9.82
N ALA A 274 -11.09 -5.98 8.63
CA ALA A 274 -10.36 -4.97 7.86
C ALA A 274 -8.90 -5.34 7.56
N GLN A 275 -8.58 -6.64 7.51
CA GLN A 275 -7.21 -7.05 7.28
C GLN A 275 -6.76 -6.90 5.83
N GLY A 276 -7.63 -6.95 4.83
CA GLY A 276 -7.11 -7.01 3.46
C GLY A 276 -6.31 -8.28 3.17
N HIS A 277 -5.78 -8.35 1.96
CA HIS A 277 -5.11 -9.52 1.43
C HIS A 277 -3.91 -9.10 0.57
N LEU A 278 -2.76 -9.67 0.87
CA LEU A 278 -1.64 -9.74 -0.05
C LEU A 278 -1.96 -10.76 -1.14
N MET A 279 -2.11 -10.25 -2.35
CA MET A 279 -2.47 -10.97 -3.57
C MET A 279 -1.21 -11.31 -4.40
N ARG A 280 -1.27 -12.37 -5.21
CA ARG A 280 -0.17 -12.81 -6.09
C ARG A 280 -0.65 -13.10 -7.51
N TRP A 281 0.17 -12.72 -8.50
CA TRP A 281 -0.04 -13.04 -9.91
C TRP A 281 1.20 -13.66 -10.55
N SER A 282 1.00 -14.47 -11.60
CA SER A 282 2.06 -14.86 -12.51
C SER A 282 2.54 -13.66 -13.34
N SER A 283 3.68 -13.81 -14.01
CA SER A 283 4.19 -12.83 -14.99
C SER A 283 3.26 -12.57 -16.18
N THR A 284 2.26 -13.44 -16.40
CA THR A 284 1.26 -13.33 -17.47
C THR A 284 -0.08 -12.78 -16.97
N GLY A 285 -0.16 -12.32 -15.73
CA GLY A 285 -1.38 -11.73 -15.15
C GLY A 285 -2.43 -12.74 -14.69
N GLN A 286 -2.09 -14.03 -14.65
CA GLN A 286 -2.95 -15.03 -14.03
C GLN A 286 -2.92 -14.83 -12.52
N TYR A 287 -4.09 -14.64 -11.91
CA TYR A 287 -4.21 -14.67 -10.45
C TYR A 287 -3.80 -16.04 -9.94
N LEU A 288 -2.83 -16.07 -9.03
CA LEU A 288 -2.38 -17.30 -8.40
C LEU A 288 -3.05 -17.36 -7.03
N ASP A 289 -4.08 -18.20 -6.93
CA ASP A 289 -4.77 -18.43 -5.67
C ASP A 289 -3.77 -19.04 -4.66
N THR A 290 -3.42 -18.27 -3.64
CA THR A 290 -2.43 -18.61 -2.62
C THR A 290 -3.12 -18.81 -1.28
N ALA A 291 -2.67 -19.81 -0.52
CA ALA A 291 -3.09 -20.12 0.85
C ALA A 291 -4.62 -20.22 1.07
N ALA A 292 -5.10 -21.45 1.08
CA ALA A 292 -6.36 -21.75 1.76
C ALA A 292 -6.28 -21.27 3.23
N PRO A 293 -7.37 -20.74 3.81
CA PRO A 293 -8.73 -20.77 3.27
C PRO A 293 -9.21 -19.45 2.62
N TRP A 294 -8.39 -18.41 2.50
CA TRP A 294 -8.89 -17.05 2.19
C TRP A 294 -8.65 -16.57 0.75
N GLY A 295 -7.70 -17.20 0.05
CA GLY A 295 -7.33 -16.86 -1.31
C GLY A 295 -6.40 -15.65 -1.39
N GLY A 296 -5.36 -15.62 -0.57
CA GLY A 296 -4.39 -14.55 -0.34
C GLY A 296 -3.78 -14.69 1.06
N PHE A 297 -2.80 -13.85 1.40
CA PHE A 297 -2.31 -13.77 2.78
C PHE A 297 -2.91 -12.55 3.48
N GLN A 298 -3.41 -12.70 4.71
CA GLN A 298 -4.09 -11.63 5.41
C GLN A 298 -3.14 -10.49 5.80
N PHE A 299 -3.63 -9.24 5.69
CA PHE A 299 -2.91 -8.03 6.12
C PHE A 299 -1.81 -7.50 5.20
N GLY A 300 -2.18 -7.25 3.94
CA GLY A 300 -1.29 -6.60 2.96
C GLY A 300 -1.69 -5.18 2.53
N TRP A 301 -2.87 -4.67 2.86
CA TRP A 301 -3.49 -3.59 2.09
C TRP A 301 -2.86 -2.20 2.21
N ASP A 302 -2.11 -1.93 3.26
CA ASP A 302 -1.48 -0.64 3.55
C ASP A 302 0.05 -0.76 3.59
N THR A 303 0.59 -1.82 2.99
CA THR A 303 2.03 -2.08 2.94
C THR A 303 2.47 -2.54 1.55
N THR A 304 3.62 -2.04 1.12
CA THR A 304 4.39 -2.55 -0.02
C THR A 304 5.33 -3.61 0.53
N PRO A 305 5.12 -4.90 0.20
CA PRO A 305 5.94 -5.96 0.75
C PRO A 305 7.36 -5.92 0.18
N SER A 306 8.34 -6.31 0.98
CA SER A 306 9.72 -6.43 0.53
C SER A 306 10.01 -7.81 -0.02
N ILE A 307 10.86 -7.88 -1.05
CA ILE A 307 11.32 -9.14 -1.63
C ILE A 307 12.77 -9.37 -1.26
N PHE A 308 13.06 -10.50 -0.63
CA PHE A 308 14.42 -10.92 -0.26
C PHE A 308 14.85 -12.15 -1.07
N PRO A 309 15.61 -11.99 -2.16
CA PRO A 309 16.16 -13.11 -2.92
C PRO A 309 17.30 -13.80 -2.15
N PHE A 310 17.33 -15.13 -2.15
CA PHE A 310 18.43 -15.90 -1.56
C PHE A 310 18.59 -17.27 -2.23
N THR A 311 19.70 -17.94 -1.91
CA THR A 311 19.97 -19.31 -2.35
C THR A 311 19.70 -20.27 -1.19
N THR A 312 18.93 -21.34 -1.43
CA THR A 312 18.64 -22.38 -0.42
C THR A 312 19.90 -23.18 -0.07
N ALA A 313 19.83 -23.97 1.01
CA ALA A 313 20.90 -24.91 1.37
C ALA A 313 21.21 -25.94 0.26
N THR A 314 20.27 -26.19 -0.66
CA THR A 314 20.45 -27.07 -1.82
C THR A 314 21.04 -26.36 -3.05
N GLY A 315 21.32 -25.07 -2.95
CA GLY A 315 21.86 -24.27 -4.06
C GLY A 315 20.80 -23.70 -5.02
N ALA A 316 19.51 -23.87 -4.74
CA ALA A 316 18.45 -23.37 -5.61
C ALA A 316 18.14 -21.88 -5.32
N PRO A 317 18.00 -21.02 -6.33
CA PRO A 317 17.56 -19.64 -6.13
C PRO A 317 16.08 -19.61 -5.74
N THR A 318 15.75 -18.76 -4.77
CA THR A 318 14.38 -18.49 -4.31
C THR A 318 14.30 -17.09 -3.72
N PHE A 319 13.16 -16.72 -3.12
CA PHE A 319 13.00 -15.49 -2.38
C PHE A 319 12.00 -15.64 -1.24
N ALA A 320 12.04 -14.71 -0.28
CA ALA A 320 11.02 -14.51 0.72
C ALA A 320 10.25 -13.21 0.44
N VAL A 321 8.98 -13.18 0.83
CA VAL A 321 8.13 -11.99 0.83
C VAL A 321 7.98 -11.52 2.27
N ILE A 322 8.42 -10.31 2.57
CA ILE A 322 8.40 -9.72 3.92
C ILE A 322 7.27 -8.69 3.98
N THR A 323 6.37 -8.84 4.93
CA THR A 323 5.22 -7.96 5.14
C THR A 323 4.93 -7.81 6.62
N LYS A 324 4.10 -6.83 7.00
CA LYS A 324 3.44 -6.82 8.30
C LYS A 324 2.18 -7.69 8.26
N GLU A 325 1.73 -8.11 9.43
CA GLU A 325 0.49 -8.85 9.65
C GLU A 325 -0.17 -8.39 10.96
N ASN A 326 -1.14 -7.48 10.86
CA ASN A 326 -1.81 -6.88 12.00
C ASN A 326 -3.19 -7.51 12.17
N HIS A 327 -3.41 -8.11 13.33
CA HIS A 327 -4.67 -8.67 13.77
C HIS A 327 -5.32 -7.62 14.66
N TYR A 328 -6.04 -6.67 14.06
CA TYR A 328 -6.74 -5.61 14.80
C TYR A 328 -7.75 -6.16 15.81
N GLY A 329 -7.74 -5.56 17.00
CA GLY A 329 -8.83 -5.60 17.97
C GLY A 329 -9.92 -4.58 17.65
N ASP A 330 -11.06 -4.68 18.33
CA ASP A 330 -12.17 -3.71 18.32
C ASP A 330 -12.84 -3.39 16.96
N VAL A 331 -12.42 -4.05 15.88
CA VAL A 331 -13.08 -4.00 14.57
C VAL A 331 -14.02 -5.20 14.46
N GLY A 332 -15.21 -5.01 13.89
CA GLY A 332 -16.10 -6.12 13.57
C GLY A 332 -15.74 -6.80 12.24
N SER A 333 -16.10 -8.07 12.11
CA SER A 333 -15.67 -8.94 11.00
C SER A 333 -15.97 -8.38 9.62
N TYR A 334 -17.17 -7.82 9.40
CA TYR A 334 -17.57 -7.20 8.13
C TYR A 334 -18.28 -5.84 8.30
N CYS A 335 -18.62 -5.45 9.53
CA CYS A 335 -19.20 -4.14 9.87
C CYS A 335 -18.65 -3.66 11.23
N ASN A 336 -19.13 -2.52 11.75
CA ASN A 336 -18.73 -1.98 13.07
C ASN A 336 -19.88 -1.98 14.10
N ASP A 337 -21.01 -2.64 13.81
CA ASP A 337 -22.10 -2.77 14.78
C ASP A 337 -21.81 -3.95 15.72
N ALA A 338 -21.48 -3.67 16.97
CA ALA A 338 -21.09 -4.68 17.94
C ALA A 338 -22.17 -5.74 18.25
N LYS A 339 -23.44 -5.49 17.91
CA LYS A 339 -24.52 -6.48 18.06
C LYS A 339 -24.59 -7.43 16.87
N ILE A 340 -24.26 -6.94 15.67
CA ILE A 340 -24.39 -7.67 14.40
C ILE A 340 -23.08 -8.37 14.00
N CYS A 341 -21.95 -7.70 14.22
CA CYS A 341 -20.61 -8.13 13.90
C CYS A 341 -19.68 -7.74 15.07
N PRO A 342 -19.82 -8.40 16.23
CA PRO A 342 -18.96 -8.12 17.37
C PRO A 342 -17.47 -8.28 16.98
N PRO A 343 -16.58 -7.42 17.49
CA PRO A 343 -15.16 -7.71 17.49
C PRO A 343 -14.93 -9.06 18.20
N ASP A 344 -14.13 -9.93 17.60
CA ASP A 344 -13.83 -11.25 18.18
C ASP A 344 -12.41 -11.34 18.74
N ARG A 345 -11.51 -10.42 18.40
CA ARG A 345 -10.09 -10.44 18.80
C ARG A 345 -9.83 -9.88 20.20
N ASP A 346 -10.73 -10.17 21.13
CA ASP A 346 -10.69 -9.65 22.50
C ASP A 346 -10.12 -10.67 23.51
N ALA A 347 -10.26 -10.40 24.81
CA ALA A 347 -9.70 -11.25 25.87
C ALA A 347 -10.43 -12.59 25.99
N THR A 348 -11.62 -12.70 25.39
CA THR A 348 -12.50 -13.86 25.51
C THR A 348 -12.26 -14.91 24.42
N HIS A 349 -11.52 -14.57 23.34
CA HIS A 349 -11.12 -15.49 22.28
C HIS A 349 -9.58 -15.54 22.10
N PRO A 350 -8.83 -16.08 23.09
CA PRO A 350 -7.36 -16.01 23.09
C PRO A 350 -6.70 -16.75 21.91
N SER A 351 -7.39 -17.66 21.23
CA SER A 351 -6.88 -18.37 20.06
C SER A 351 -6.80 -17.51 18.79
N TYR A 352 -7.45 -16.33 18.78
CA TYR A 352 -7.43 -15.38 17.67
C TYR A 352 -7.49 -13.94 18.19
N GLY A 353 -6.67 -13.63 19.19
CA GLY A 353 -6.63 -12.32 19.82
C GLY A 353 -5.97 -11.25 18.96
N GLU A 354 -6.07 -10.00 19.42
CA GLU A 354 -5.35 -8.88 18.82
C GLU A 354 -3.83 -9.06 18.96
N GLN A 355 -3.13 -9.04 17.82
CA GLN A 355 -1.71 -9.37 17.70
C GLN A 355 -1.09 -8.70 16.47
N TYR A 356 0.18 -8.31 16.55
CA TYR A 356 0.85 -7.56 15.49
C TYR A 356 2.18 -8.22 15.13
N PHE A 357 2.34 -8.64 13.88
CA PHE A 357 3.51 -9.39 13.42
C PHE A 357 4.25 -8.70 12.28
N MET A 358 5.57 -8.88 12.25
CA MET A 358 6.32 -8.92 11.00
C MET A 358 6.40 -10.37 10.54
N SER A 359 6.11 -10.61 9.26
CA SER A 359 5.99 -11.95 8.70
C SER A 359 6.90 -12.10 7.49
N SER A 360 7.62 -13.24 7.45
CA SER A 360 8.29 -13.72 6.25
C SER A 360 7.50 -14.85 5.64
N LEU A 361 7.28 -14.77 4.33
CA LEU A 361 6.49 -15.73 3.58
C LEU A 361 7.33 -16.34 2.46
N THR A 362 7.01 -17.58 2.09
CA THR A 362 7.48 -18.22 0.86
C THR A 362 6.89 -17.52 -0.37
N PRO A 363 7.39 -17.81 -1.60
CA PRO A 363 6.79 -17.27 -2.82
C PRO A 363 5.28 -17.57 -2.97
N ASP A 364 4.80 -18.71 -2.47
CA ASP A 364 3.39 -19.11 -2.44
C ASP A 364 2.60 -18.55 -1.24
N LEU A 365 3.17 -17.60 -0.51
CA LEU A 365 2.59 -16.93 0.65
C LEU A 365 2.33 -17.85 1.87
N SER A 366 3.05 -18.96 1.97
CA SER A 366 3.10 -19.77 3.19
C SER A 366 4.05 -19.11 4.20
N VAL A 367 3.69 -19.11 5.49
CA VAL A 367 4.51 -18.49 6.54
C VAL A 367 5.82 -19.25 6.74
N ASN A 368 6.95 -18.54 6.62
CA ASN A 368 8.26 -19.02 7.08
C ASN A 368 8.41 -18.77 8.58
N TRP A 369 8.22 -17.53 9.01
CA TRP A 369 8.29 -17.11 10.41
C TRP A 369 7.44 -15.87 10.66
N ARG A 370 7.12 -15.64 11.93
CA ARG A 370 6.44 -14.44 12.46
C ARG A 370 7.22 -13.91 13.65
N PHE A 371 7.42 -12.60 13.70
CA PHE A 371 7.94 -11.89 14.86
C PHE A 371 6.83 -11.00 15.41
N GLN A 372 6.37 -11.27 16.63
CA GLN A 372 5.30 -10.51 17.28
C GLN A 372 5.87 -9.30 18.02
N ASN A 373 5.24 -8.13 17.90
CA ASN A 373 5.48 -7.05 18.86
C ASN A 373 4.82 -7.42 20.21
N THR A 374 5.60 -7.44 21.27
CA THR A 374 5.16 -7.76 22.63
C THR A 374 5.44 -6.65 23.64
N ASN A 375 5.77 -5.43 23.19
CA ASN A 375 6.01 -4.30 24.08
C ASN A 375 4.68 -3.72 24.58
N PRO A 376 4.40 -3.66 25.91
CA PRO A 376 3.19 -3.05 26.44
C PRO A 376 3.38 -1.60 26.87
N LEU A 377 4.60 -1.06 26.74
CA LEU A 377 5.00 0.21 27.33
C LEU A 377 4.95 1.35 26.30
N SER A 378 4.10 2.34 26.56
CA SER A 378 4.22 3.67 25.94
C SER A 378 5.35 4.43 26.61
N CYS A 379 6.46 4.61 25.92
CA CYS A 379 7.60 5.37 26.40
C CYS A 379 7.72 6.74 25.72
N THR A 380 8.31 7.72 26.39
CA THR A 380 8.71 9.01 25.82
C THR A 380 10.11 9.38 26.30
N ARG A 381 10.97 9.86 25.40
CA ARG A 381 12.30 10.37 25.73
C ARG A 381 12.22 11.76 26.34
N ASN A 382 12.69 11.88 27.58
CA ASN A 382 12.77 13.14 28.32
C ASN A 382 13.95 14.00 27.83
N ALA A 383 13.94 15.28 28.18
CA ALA A 383 14.99 16.23 27.82
C ALA A 383 16.38 15.86 28.38
N ASP A 384 16.43 15.12 29.50
CA ASP A 384 17.67 14.60 30.10
C ASP A 384 18.14 13.26 29.49
N GLY A 385 17.42 12.75 28.49
CA GLY A 385 17.71 11.50 27.80
C GLY A 385 17.11 10.24 28.46
N THR A 386 16.54 10.36 29.66
CA THR A 386 15.84 9.25 30.33
C THR A 386 14.51 8.93 29.62
N LEU A 387 13.94 7.76 29.90
CA LEU A 387 12.64 7.35 29.38
C LEU A 387 11.59 7.38 30.49
N SER A 388 10.44 7.98 30.22
CA SER A 388 9.22 7.83 31.02
C SER A 388 8.28 6.88 30.31
N CYS A 389 7.89 5.79 30.99
CA CYS A 389 7.10 4.74 30.39
C CYS A 389 5.85 4.41 31.22
N THR A 390 4.73 4.16 30.54
CA THR A 390 3.47 3.68 31.12
C THR A 390 3.09 2.36 30.47
N SER A 391 2.70 1.37 31.27
CA SER A 391 2.16 0.11 30.76
C SER A 391 0.67 0.28 30.46
N ASP A 392 0.34 0.70 29.24
CA ASP A 392 -1.03 1.03 28.81
C ASP A 392 -1.45 0.37 27.49
N HIS A 393 -0.59 -0.44 26.86
CA HIS A 393 -0.90 -1.20 25.64
C HIS A 393 -0.99 -2.70 25.94
N PRO A 394 -2.09 -3.19 26.55
CA PRO A 394 -2.24 -4.60 26.92
C PRO A 394 -2.30 -5.56 25.71
N ARG A 395 -2.45 -5.00 24.49
CA ARG A 395 -2.47 -5.71 23.21
C ARG A 395 -1.25 -5.42 22.34
N PHE A 396 -0.27 -4.76 22.93
CA PHE A 396 0.96 -4.31 22.27
C PHE A 396 0.64 -3.34 21.14
N PHE A 397 1.66 -3.01 20.35
CA PHE A 397 1.60 -1.95 19.35
C PHE A 397 1.52 -2.49 17.94
N GLU A 398 0.85 -1.73 17.07
CA GLU A 398 0.81 -2.00 15.65
C GLU A 398 2.19 -1.81 15.00
N TRP A 399 2.44 -2.54 13.92
CA TRP A 399 3.47 -2.20 12.95
C TRP A 399 2.94 -1.13 11.97
N CYS A 400 3.22 0.14 12.22
CA CYS A 400 2.90 1.25 11.31
C CYS A 400 3.96 1.47 10.22
N VAL A 401 4.52 0.37 9.72
CA VAL A 401 5.44 0.34 8.57
C VAL A 401 4.64 0.10 7.28
N ASN A 402 4.91 0.87 6.23
CA ASN A 402 4.34 0.59 4.89
C ASN A 402 5.35 0.06 3.88
N ALA A 403 6.65 0.05 4.20
CA ALA A 403 7.67 -0.60 3.40
C ALA A 403 8.81 -1.05 4.31
N PRO A 404 8.81 -2.31 4.80
CA PRO A 404 9.89 -2.80 5.64
C PRO A 404 11.17 -2.89 4.81
N ALA A 405 12.31 -2.44 5.34
CA ALA A 405 13.56 -2.58 4.61
C ALA A 405 14.26 -3.90 4.97
N VAL A 406 14.88 -4.53 3.97
CA VAL A 406 15.58 -5.80 4.13
C VAL A 406 16.98 -5.68 3.57
N ASP A 407 17.98 -6.06 4.35
CA ASP A 407 19.38 -6.04 3.91
C ASP A 407 19.74 -7.28 3.07
N VAL A 408 20.99 -7.32 2.59
CA VAL A 408 21.53 -8.43 1.78
C VAL A 408 21.66 -9.75 2.56
N SER A 409 21.64 -9.70 3.89
CA SER A 409 21.69 -10.89 4.75
C SER A 409 20.30 -11.46 5.03
N GLY A 410 19.25 -10.70 4.73
CA GLY A 410 17.86 -11.02 5.03
C GLY A 410 17.39 -10.48 6.37
N THR A 411 18.15 -9.55 6.98
CA THR A 411 17.75 -8.84 8.19
C THR A 411 16.66 -7.84 7.85
N VAL A 412 15.54 -7.94 8.56
CA VAL A 412 14.36 -7.07 8.41
C VAL A 412 14.45 -5.94 9.42
N PHE A 413 14.34 -4.72 8.93
CA PHE A 413 14.22 -3.51 9.74
C PHE A 413 12.79 -2.99 9.67
N SER A 414 12.20 -2.67 10.83
CA SER A 414 10.81 -2.21 10.92
C SER A 414 10.60 -1.23 12.07
N ASN A 415 9.92 -0.11 11.81
CA ASN A 415 9.43 0.79 12.85
C ASN A 415 8.06 0.35 13.38
N SER A 416 7.80 0.57 14.66
CA SER A 416 6.50 0.31 15.30
C SER A 416 6.00 1.55 16.03
N GLU A 417 4.69 1.59 16.28
CA GLU A 417 4.03 2.68 17.05
C GLU A 417 4.57 2.81 18.46
N ASP A 418 5.24 1.79 18.98
CA ASP A 418 5.88 1.82 20.30
C ASP A 418 7.15 2.69 20.35
N GLY A 419 7.53 3.29 19.22
CA GLY A 419 8.68 4.19 19.09
C GLY A 419 10.00 3.49 18.84
N ASN A 420 10.02 2.16 18.70
CA ASN A 420 11.23 1.40 18.42
C ASN A 420 11.43 1.13 16.93
N LEU A 421 12.69 1.19 16.50
CA LEU A 421 13.17 0.47 15.33
C LEU A 421 13.58 -0.94 15.77
N TYR A 422 13.06 -1.94 15.10
CA TYR A 422 13.39 -3.35 15.30
C TYR A 422 14.34 -3.85 14.22
N GLU A 423 15.30 -4.66 14.63
CA GLU A 423 16.17 -5.45 13.76
C GLU A 423 15.88 -6.93 13.99
N ILE A 424 15.35 -7.61 12.97
CA ILE A 424 14.91 -9.01 13.04
C ILE A 424 15.73 -9.81 12.03
N ASP A 425 16.39 -10.87 12.47
CA ASP A 425 17.21 -11.70 11.59
C ASP A 425 16.36 -12.46 10.57
N ARG A 426 17.03 -13.06 9.57
CA ARG A 426 16.37 -13.82 8.51
C ARG A 426 15.57 -15.05 8.98
N ASN A 427 15.70 -15.44 10.24
CA ASN A 427 15.00 -16.56 10.87
C ASN A 427 13.87 -16.09 11.80
N GLY A 428 13.62 -14.78 11.90
CA GLY A 428 12.58 -14.21 12.75
C GLY A 428 13.00 -13.96 14.19
N ASN A 429 14.29 -14.00 14.52
CA ASN A 429 14.77 -13.69 15.86
C ASN A 429 15.08 -12.20 16.00
N LEU A 430 14.74 -11.63 17.16
CA LEU A 430 15.15 -10.27 17.49
C LEU A 430 16.68 -10.18 17.62
N VAL A 431 17.29 -9.28 16.86
CA VAL A 431 18.71 -8.94 16.96
C VAL A 431 18.89 -7.74 17.88
N ASN A 432 18.11 -6.67 17.65
CA ASN A 432 18.24 -5.42 18.37
C ASN A 432 16.95 -4.60 18.34
N THR A 433 16.82 -3.69 19.31
CA THR A 433 15.79 -2.64 19.32
C THR A 433 16.42 -1.29 19.65
N VAL A 434 15.99 -0.25 18.94
CA VAL A 434 16.44 1.12 19.18
C VAL A 434 15.24 2.02 19.37
N PHE A 435 15.06 2.51 20.60
CA PHE A 435 14.03 3.50 20.90
C PHE A 435 14.40 4.87 20.35
N THR A 436 13.56 5.39 19.45
CA THR A 436 13.81 6.65 18.74
C THR A 436 13.45 7.86 19.62
N GLN A 437 12.16 8.21 19.74
CA GLN A 437 11.71 9.37 20.52
C GLN A 437 10.51 9.08 21.43
N LEU A 438 9.37 8.64 20.88
CA LEU A 438 8.19 8.30 21.67
C LEU A 438 7.35 7.20 21.02
N ALA A 439 6.62 6.48 21.87
CA ALA A 439 5.48 5.68 21.44
C ALA A 439 4.36 6.63 21.00
N ILE A 440 4.00 6.54 19.72
CA ILE A 440 2.96 7.33 19.08
C ILE A 440 2.42 6.53 17.91
N GLY A 441 1.10 6.54 17.71
CA GLY A 441 0.50 6.08 16.47
C GLY A 441 1.15 6.83 15.31
N ALA A 442 1.94 6.13 14.51
CA ALA A 442 2.75 6.74 13.48
C ALA A 442 1.96 6.78 12.17
N ALA A 443 2.19 7.82 11.36
CA ALA A 443 1.83 7.72 9.95
C ALA A 443 2.57 6.51 9.35
N TYR A 444 1.88 5.76 8.48
CA TYR A 444 2.49 4.67 7.73
C TYR A 444 3.69 5.19 6.96
N THR A 445 4.88 4.87 7.46
CA THR A 445 6.14 5.49 7.03
C THR A 445 7.09 4.42 6.52
N PRO A 446 7.79 4.67 5.40
CA PRO A 446 8.80 3.75 4.93
C PRO A 446 10.08 3.96 5.75
N LEU A 447 10.93 2.95 5.74
CA LEU A 447 12.31 3.10 6.16
C LEU A 447 13.26 2.71 5.02
N SER A 448 14.49 3.19 5.06
CA SER A 448 15.45 2.98 3.99
C SER A 448 16.81 2.59 4.53
N ILE A 449 17.54 1.78 3.76
CA ILE A 449 18.93 1.42 4.03
C ILE A 449 19.81 2.19 3.05
N GLY A 450 20.70 3.02 3.56
CA GLY A 450 21.67 3.74 2.77
C GLY A 450 22.75 2.83 2.19
N PRO A 451 23.50 3.28 1.15
CA PRO A 451 24.64 2.53 0.61
C PRO A 451 25.78 2.36 1.62
N ASP A 452 25.78 3.13 2.70
CA ASP A 452 26.68 3.02 3.85
C ASP A 452 26.19 2.02 4.91
N GLY A 453 25.05 1.36 4.68
CA GLY A 453 24.43 0.42 5.60
C GLY A 453 23.65 1.07 6.75
N ARG A 454 23.50 2.41 6.77
CA ARG A 454 22.72 3.10 7.79
C ARG A 454 21.23 3.01 7.50
N ILE A 455 20.44 2.94 8.57
CA ILE A 455 18.99 2.91 8.53
C ILE A 455 18.46 4.33 8.72
N TYR A 456 17.58 4.75 7.83
CA TYR A 456 16.88 6.03 7.86
C TYR A 456 15.42 5.76 8.18
N THR A 457 14.94 6.31 9.29
CA THR A 457 13.57 6.13 9.77
C THR A 457 13.05 7.44 10.37
N GLN A 458 11.76 7.50 10.70
CA GLN A 458 11.12 8.67 11.27
C GLN A 458 10.34 8.30 12.53
N ASN A 459 10.30 9.24 13.48
CA ASN A 459 9.37 9.23 14.60
C ASN A 459 9.08 10.68 15.01
N ASP A 460 7.82 11.04 15.24
CA ASP A 460 7.40 12.39 15.66
C ASP A 460 7.91 13.53 14.76
N GLY A 461 7.82 13.34 13.44
CA GLY A 461 8.28 14.34 12.47
C GLY A 461 9.81 14.49 12.38
N ARG A 462 10.57 13.65 13.08
CA ARG A 462 12.04 13.71 13.11
C ARG A 462 12.65 12.53 12.37
N MET A 463 13.63 12.80 11.52
CA MET A 463 14.44 11.77 10.88
C MET A 463 15.53 11.27 11.85
N PHE A 464 15.65 9.95 11.95
CA PHE A 464 16.69 9.24 12.68
C PHE A 464 17.60 8.51 11.71
N VAL A 465 18.89 8.52 11.99
CA VAL A 465 19.89 7.73 11.28
C VAL A 465 20.54 6.78 12.28
N ILE A 466 20.40 5.49 12.04
CA ILE A 466 20.81 4.42 12.94
C ILE A 466 21.81 3.53 12.21
N GLY A 467 22.96 3.27 12.82
CA GLY A 467 24.03 2.47 12.22
C GLY A 467 25.38 2.81 12.84
N PHE A 468 26.36 1.95 12.59
CA PHE A 468 27.65 1.93 13.29
C PHE A 468 28.53 3.17 13.08
#